data_AF-T1GKK6-F1
#
_entry.id   AF-T1GKK6-F1
#
_cell.length_a   1.000
_cell.length_b   1.000
_cell.length_c   1.000
_cell.angle_alpha   90.00
_cell.angle_beta   90.00
_cell.angle_gamma   90.00
#
_symmetry.space_group_name_H-M   'P 1'
#
loop_
_entity.id
_entity.type
_entity.pdbx_description
1 polymer ?
#
loop_
_entity_poly.entity_id
_entity_poly.type
_entity_poly.pdbx_seq_one_letter_code
_entity_poly.pdbx_strand_id
1 'polypeptide(L)'
;MGIANPLNAMQILWINIIMDGPPAQSLGVEPVDQDVLKQKPRNVKQPMITRALIVNVLLSASIIILGTLWVFQREMSDDGIGGLSGINGGQRTKRYTTMTFTCFVFFDMFNALSCRSQTKSAFKIGLTSNRMFLMAVAFSIIGQMLVIYFPPLQMVFQTEALSAYDILFLISLTSSVFIVSEIKKWFERSMERKMHKTRSELDYV
;
A
#
# COMPACT_ATOMS: atom_id res chain seq x y z
N MET A 1 -7.18 -28.55 11.38
CA MET A 1 -7.10 -27.79 10.12
C MET A 1 -6.26 -26.54 10.36
N GLY A 2 -4.93 -26.68 10.34
CA GLY A 2 -4.01 -25.57 10.57
C GLY A 2 -3.63 -24.95 9.24
N ILE A 3 -4.31 -23.88 8.84
CA ILE A 3 -3.90 -23.09 7.68
C ILE A 3 -2.52 -22.52 8.01
N ALA A 4 -1.51 -22.82 7.20
CA ALA A 4 -0.18 -22.27 7.41
C ALA A 4 -0.26 -20.74 7.31
N ASN A 5 0.14 -20.05 8.38
CA ASN A 5 0.10 -18.59 8.42
C ASN A 5 1.06 -18.04 7.35
N PRO A 6 0.58 -17.20 6.40
CA PRO A 6 1.41 -16.67 5.32
C PRO A 6 2.56 -15.77 5.80
N LEU A 7 2.45 -15.20 7.01
CA LEU A 7 3.45 -14.33 7.61
C LEU A 7 3.86 -14.80 9.01
N ASN A 8 5.14 -14.64 9.34
CA ASN A 8 5.67 -14.89 10.68
C ASN A 8 5.33 -13.70 11.62
N ALA A 9 5.18 -13.95 12.92
CA ALA A 9 4.96 -12.91 13.93
C ALA A 9 6.03 -11.81 13.89
N MET A 10 7.30 -12.20 13.68
CA MET A 10 8.40 -11.23 13.54
C MET A 10 8.24 -10.32 12.32
N GLN A 11 7.74 -10.87 11.20
CA GLN A 11 7.50 -10.09 9.97
C GLN A 11 6.35 -9.09 10.15
N ILE A 12 5.29 -9.49 10.85
CA ILE A 12 4.16 -8.60 11.17
C ILE A 12 4.62 -7.47 12.11
N LEU A 13 5.45 -7.76 13.11
CA LEU A 13 6.00 -6.76 14.01
C LEU A 13 6.89 -5.75 13.25
N TRP A 14 7.70 -6.24 12.31
CA TRP A 14 8.51 -5.40 11.44
C TRP A 14 7.68 -4.44 10.60
N ILE A 15 6.62 -4.94 9.96
CA ILE A 15 5.68 -4.13 9.17
C ILE A 15 5.14 -2.98 10.03
N ASN A 16 4.53 -3.30 11.17
CA ASN A 16 3.84 -2.31 11.98
C ASN A 16 4.79 -1.26 12.60
N ILE A 17 6.01 -1.65 12.98
CA ILE A 17 6.94 -0.76 13.67
C ILE A 17 7.82 0.01 12.69
N ILE A 18 8.48 -0.70 11.77
CA ILE A 18 9.53 -0.11 10.93
C ILE A 18 8.95 0.38 9.61
N MET A 19 7.98 -0.34 9.04
CA MET A 19 7.51 -0.03 7.68
C MET A 19 6.39 1.01 7.69
N ASP A 20 5.42 0.88 8.59
CA ASP A 20 4.29 1.81 8.69
C ASP A 20 4.57 3.01 9.59
N GLY A 21 5.33 2.82 10.66
CA GLY A 21 5.61 3.85 11.66
C GLY A 21 6.21 5.14 11.07
N PRO A 22 7.39 5.08 10.41
CA PRO A 22 8.05 6.26 9.87
C PRO A 22 7.24 7.00 8.79
N PRO A 23 6.65 6.34 7.78
CA PRO A 23 5.77 7.02 6.83
C PRO A 23 4.57 7.70 7.50
N ALA A 24 3.90 7.04 8.46
CA ALA A 24 2.78 7.63 9.18
C ALA A 24 3.16 8.90 9.95
N GLN A 25 4.32 8.90 10.62
CA GLN A 25 4.84 10.08 11.30
C GLN A 25 5.21 11.20 10.31
N SER A 26 5.83 10.85 9.19
CA SER A 26 6.24 11.82 8.17
C SER A 26 5.06 12.48 7.43
N LEU A 27 3.92 11.80 7.33
CA LEU A 27 2.68 12.39 6.82
C LEU A 27 2.11 13.45 7.76
N GLY A 28 2.38 13.35 9.06
CA GLY A 28 2.00 14.36 10.05
C GLY A 28 2.74 15.70 9.89
N VAL A 29 3.90 15.70 9.21
CA VAL A 29 4.68 16.92 8.92
C VAL A 29 4.49 17.43 7.48
N GLU A 30 3.51 16.89 6.74
CA GLU A 30 3.21 17.39 5.40
C GLU A 30 2.77 18.87 5.48
N PRO A 31 3.29 19.75 4.60
CA PRO A 31 2.95 21.17 4.64
C PRO A 31 1.45 21.39 4.46
N VAL A 32 0.91 22.34 5.21
CA VAL A 32 -0.51 22.72 5.13
C VAL A 32 -0.83 23.23 3.73
N ASP A 33 -1.87 22.67 3.12
CA ASP A 33 -2.33 23.11 1.80
C ASP A 33 -2.82 24.57 1.89
N GLN A 34 -2.32 25.45 1.01
CA GLN A 34 -2.67 26.88 1.01
C GLN A 34 -4.17 27.11 0.79
N ASP A 35 -4.85 26.15 0.16
CA ASP A 35 -6.30 26.19 -0.02
C ASP A 35 -7.08 25.98 1.30
N VAL A 36 -6.43 25.53 2.39
CA VAL A 36 -7.06 25.36 3.71
C VAL A 36 -7.47 26.70 4.30
N LEU A 37 -6.73 27.78 4.05
CA LEU A 37 -7.08 29.11 4.56
C LEU A 37 -8.38 29.66 3.92
N LYS A 38 -8.76 29.16 2.74
CA LYS A 38 -9.99 29.55 2.02
C LYS A 38 -11.19 28.66 2.37
N GLN A 39 -10.97 27.56 3.09
CA GLN A 39 -12.03 26.64 3.47
C GLN A 39 -12.75 27.13 4.73
N LYS A 40 -14.06 26.89 4.79
CA LYS A 40 -14.86 27.20 5.99
C LYS A 40 -14.38 26.34 7.17
N PRO A 41 -14.46 26.85 8.42
CA PRO A 41 -14.12 26.06 9.61
C PRO A 41 -14.86 24.71 9.62
N ARG A 42 -14.11 23.64 9.92
CA ARG A 42 -14.67 22.28 9.96
C ARG A 42 -15.79 22.21 11.00
N ASN A 43 -16.92 21.62 10.61
CA ASN A 43 -18.03 21.40 11.54
C ASN A 43 -17.67 20.26 12.51
N VAL A 44 -17.63 20.57 13.82
CA VAL A 44 -17.30 19.62 14.89
C VAL A 44 -18.24 18.41 14.99
N LYS A 45 -19.43 18.49 14.38
CA LYS A 45 -20.41 17.40 14.32
C LYS A 45 -20.12 16.39 13.20
N GLN A 46 -19.23 16.72 12.26
CA GLN A 46 -18.87 15.80 11.19
C GLN A 46 -17.81 14.80 11.69
N PRO A 47 -17.99 13.49 11.46
CA PRO A 47 -17.04 12.48 11.91
C PRO A 47 -15.66 12.69 11.28
N MET A 48 -14.60 12.30 12.01
CA MET A 48 -13.24 12.31 11.47
C MET A 48 -13.09 11.32 10.30
N ILE A 49 -13.72 10.16 10.46
CA ILE A 49 -13.75 9.07 9.48
C ILE A 49 -15.06 9.15 8.70
N THR A 50 -15.00 9.70 7.49
CA THR A 50 -16.15 9.77 6.58
C THR A 50 -16.37 8.43 5.90
N ARG A 51 -17.62 8.09 5.54
CA ARG A 51 -17.94 6.88 4.76
C ARG A 51 -17.11 6.76 3.47
N ALA A 52 -16.87 7.88 2.79
CA ALA A 52 -16.00 7.92 1.61
C ALA A 52 -14.57 7.45 1.93
N LEU A 53 -13.99 7.90 3.05
CA LEU A 53 -12.65 7.48 3.48
C LEU A 53 -12.61 5.98 3.80
N ILE A 54 -13.64 5.44 4.47
CA ILE A 54 -13.76 3.99 4.74
C ILE A 54 -13.81 3.20 3.44
N VAL A 55 -14.66 3.59 2.49
CA VAL A 55 -14.75 2.92 1.18
C VAL A 55 -13.42 2.98 0.45
N ASN A 56 -12.69 4.09 0.58
CA ASN A 56 -11.37 4.25 -0.03
C ASN A 56 -10.34 3.29 0.57
N VAL A 57 -10.28 3.22 1.89
CA VAL A 57 -9.39 2.29 2.62
C VAL A 57 -9.75 0.83 2.31
N LEU A 58 -11.03 0.47 2.32
CA LEU A 58 -11.49 -0.89 2.02
C LEU A 58 -11.18 -1.30 0.58
N LEU A 59 -11.29 -0.38 -0.38
CA LEU A 59 -10.95 -0.65 -1.77
C LEU A 59 -9.44 -0.89 -1.91
N SER A 60 -8.60 -0.03 -1.35
CA SER A 60 -7.14 -0.24 -1.33
C SER A 60 -6.77 -1.56 -0.65
N ALA A 61 -7.33 -1.83 0.53
CA ALA A 61 -7.09 -3.07 1.27
C ALA A 61 -7.50 -4.31 0.46
N SER A 62 -8.63 -4.24 -0.24
CA SER A 62 -9.11 -5.34 -1.09
C SER A 62 -8.14 -5.61 -2.24
N ILE A 63 -7.59 -4.59 -2.89
CA ILE A 63 -6.59 -4.77 -3.97
C ILE A 63 -5.29 -5.35 -3.39
N ILE A 64 -4.82 -4.86 -2.24
CA ILE A 64 -3.60 -5.36 -1.60
C ILE A 64 -3.77 -6.84 -1.22
N ILE A 65 -4.90 -7.22 -0.62
CA ILE A 65 -5.21 -8.59 -0.23
C ILE A 65 -5.30 -9.49 -1.47
N LEU A 66 -6.07 -9.08 -2.49
CA LEU A 66 -6.22 -9.85 -3.72
C LEU A 66 -4.89 -9.99 -4.47
N GLY A 67 -4.09 -8.93 -4.54
CA GLY A 67 -2.77 -8.95 -5.17
C GLY A 67 -1.78 -9.85 -4.43
N THR A 68 -1.76 -9.77 -3.09
CA THR A 68 -0.91 -10.61 -2.25
C THR A 68 -1.31 -12.07 -2.33
N LEU A 69 -2.61 -12.38 -2.30
CA LEU A 69 -3.14 -13.73 -2.47
C LEU A 69 -2.89 -14.28 -3.87
N TRP A 70 -2.98 -13.45 -4.90
CA TRP A 70 -2.69 -13.85 -6.27
C TRP A 70 -1.22 -14.20 -6.46
N VAL A 71 -0.30 -13.41 -5.90
CA VAL A 71 1.15 -13.76 -5.86
C VAL A 71 1.36 -15.07 -5.15
N PHE A 72 0.74 -15.23 -3.98
CA PHE A 72 0.84 -16.44 -3.19
C PHE A 72 0.36 -17.68 -3.98
N GLN A 73 -0.78 -17.59 -4.66
CA GLN A 73 -1.30 -18.67 -5.50
C GLN A 73 -0.43 -18.96 -6.73
N ARG A 74 0.11 -17.91 -7.36
CA ARG A 74 0.98 -18.04 -8.55
C ARG A 74 2.29 -18.73 -8.20
N GLU A 75 2.97 -18.28 -7.15
CA GLU A 75 4.25 -18.87 -6.74
C GLU A 75 4.08 -20.32 -6.26
N MET A 76 2.96 -20.62 -5.58
CA MET A 76 2.60 -22.01 -5.25
C MET A 76 2.33 -22.89 -6.48
N SER A 77 1.91 -22.28 -7.60
CA SER A 77 1.62 -23.02 -8.84
C SER A 77 2.87 -23.28 -9.69
N ASP A 78 3.87 -22.40 -9.66
CA ASP A 78 5.12 -22.53 -10.42
C ASP A 78 6.02 -23.67 -9.89
N ASP A 79 5.97 -23.95 -8.58
CA ASP A 79 6.69 -25.09 -7.97
C ASP A 79 5.92 -26.44 -8.09
N GLY A 80 4.90 -26.53 -8.95
CA GLY A 80 4.20 -27.78 -9.24
C GLY A 80 3.22 -28.26 -8.16
N ILE A 81 2.95 -27.46 -7.12
CA ILE A 81 1.91 -27.70 -6.10
C ILE A 81 0.63 -26.92 -6.49
N GLY A 82 0.35 -26.85 -7.79
CA GLY A 82 -0.77 -26.10 -8.34
C GLY A 82 -2.09 -26.87 -8.24
N GLY A 83 -3.02 -26.34 -7.43
CA GLY A 83 -4.44 -26.67 -7.52
C GLY A 83 -4.99 -27.46 -6.34
N LEU A 84 -5.88 -26.84 -5.55
CA LEU A 84 -6.74 -27.38 -4.46
C LEU A 84 -6.06 -28.21 -3.34
N SER A 85 -4.80 -28.62 -3.52
CA SER A 85 -3.97 -29.40 -2.61
C SER A 85 -3.03 -28.52 -1.77
N GLY A 86 -2.95 -27.22 -2.05
CA GLY A 86 -2.29 -26.23 -1.18
C GLY A 86 -2.98 -26.03 0.19
N ILE A 87 -4.22 -26.51 0.33
CA ILE A 87 -4.96 -26.54 1.60
C ILE A 87 -4.42 -27.66 2.53
N ASN A 88 -3.73 -28.67 1.97
CA ASN A 88 -3.28 -29.87 2.70
C ASN A 88 -1.76 -29.92 2.94
N GLY A 89 -1.14 -28.79 3.25
CA GLY A 89 0.19 -28.79 3.87
C GLY A 89 1.38 -28.96 2.92
N GLY A 90 1.44 -28.16 1.85
CA GLY A 90 2.68 -27.96 1.11
C GLY A 90 3.79 -27.45 2.04
N GLN A 91 4.98 -28.03 1.94
CA GLN A 91 6.13 -27.66 2.78
C GLN A 91 6.42 -26.16 2.63
N ARG A 92 6.53 -25.49 3.79
CA ARG A 92 6.79 -24.06 3.89
C ARG A 92 8.21 -23.76 3.43
N THR A 93 8.38 -23.38 2.17
CA THR A 93 9.65 -22.82 1.69
C THR A 93 9.80 -21.39 2.20
N LYS A 94 10.97 -21.07 2.77
CA LYS A 94 11.29 -19.70 3.27
C LYS A 94 11.12 -18.65 2.17
N ARG A 95 11.39 -19.01 0.92
CA ARG A 95 11.09 -18.24 -0.28
C ARG A 95 9.65 -17.72 -0.35
N TYR A 96 8.62 -18.56 -0.18
CA TYR A 96 7.21 -18.11 -0.30
C TYR A 96 6.83 -17.08 0.75
N THR A 97 7.25 -17.30 2.00
CA THR A 97 7.02 -16.37 3.09
C THR A 97 7.75 -15.06 2.83
N THR A 98 8.97 -15.10 2.29
CA THR A 98 9.75 -13.90 1.97
C THR A 98 9.13 -13.11 0.81
N MET A 99 8.65 -13.79 -0.23
CA MET A 99 7.98 -13.16 -1.35
C MET A 99 6.68 -12.49 -0.92
N THR A 100 5.85 -13.18 -0.12
CA THR A 100 4.60 -12.64 0.43
C THR A 100 4.87 -11.44 1.34
N PHE A 101 5.87 -11.55 2.22
CA PHE A 101 6.30 -10.48 3.11
C PHE A 101 6.77 -9.24 2.34
N THR A 102 7.63 -9.43 1.33
CA THR A 102 8.17 -8.32 0.51
C THR A 102 7.09 -7.70 -0.36
N CYS A 103 6.17 -8.51 -0.88
CA CYS A 103 5.00 -8.04 -1.63
C CYS A 103 4.11 -7.13 -0.77
N PHE A 104 3.80 -7.56 0.45
CA PHE A 104 2.99 -6.80 1.40
C PHE A 104 3.65 -5.45 1.74
N VAL A 105 4.94 -5.47 2.08
CA VAL A 105 5.72 -4.26 2.36
C VAL A 105 5.70 -3.29 1.19
N PHE A 106 5.91 -3.77 -0.04
CA PHE A 106 5.89 -2.89 -1.22
C PHE A 106 4.49 -2.35 -1.49
N PHE A 107 3.45 -3.16 -1.31
CA PHE A 107 2.06 -2.67 -1.38
C PHE A 107 1.81 -1.53 -0.39
N ASP A 108 2.27 -1.66 0.86
CA ASP A 108 2.13 -0.60 1.85
C ASP A 108 2.90 0.66 1.46
N MET A 109 4.10 0.54 0.89
CA MET A 109 4.85 1.71 0.41
C MET A 109 4.13 2.44 -0.73
N PHE A 110 3.58 1.70 -1.70
CA PHE A 110 2.78 2.29 -2.78
C PHE A 110 1.43 2.82 -2.30
N ASN A 111 0.84 2.18 -1.30
CA ASN A 111 -0.40 2.65 -0.67
C ASN A 111 -0.15 3.91 0.16
N ALA A 112 0.95 4.01 0.91
CA ALA A 112 1.34 5.22 1.65
C ALA A 112 1.55 6.41 0.70
N LEU A 113 2.22 6.18 -0.45
CA LEU A 113 2.33 7.16 -1.53
C LEU A 113 0.95 7.60 -2.06
N SER A 114 0.02 6.65 -2.19
CA SER A 114 -1.35 6.93 -2.62
C SER A 114 -2.14 7.70 -1.55
N CYS A 115 -1.96 7.40 -0.27
CA CYS A 115 -2.64 8.04 0.85
C CYS A 115 -2.13 9.47 1.12
N ARG A 116 -0.88 9.78 0.74
CA ARG A 116 -0.29 11.12 0.89
C ARG A 116 -1.13 12.23 0.27
N SER A 117 -1.89 11.93 -0.78
CA SER A 117 -2.82 12.90 -1.35
C SER A 117 -4.22 12.33 -1.48
N GLN A 118 -5.14 12.79 -0.62
CA GLN A 118 -6.54 12.32 -0.65
C GLN A 118 -7.35 12.90 -1.82
N THR A 119 -7.04 14.10 -2.31
CA THR A 119 -7.89 14.83 -3.27
C THR A 119 -7.13 15.32 -4.51
N LYS A 120 -5.84 15.66 -4.37
CA LYS A 120 -4.99 16.09 -5.49
C LYS A 120 -4.25 14.87 -6.09
N SER A 121 -3.82 14.98 -7.34
CA SER A 121 -2.99 13.92 -7.94
C SER A 121 -1.63 13.92 -7.25
N ALA A 122 -1.06 12.75 -6.95
CA ALA A 122 0.31 12.66 -6.40
C ALA A 122 1.33 13.37 -7.32
N PHE A 123 1.07 13.38 -8.62
CA PHE A 123 1.87 14.08 -9.62
C PHE A 123 1.72 15.61 -9.60
N LYS A 124 0.60 16.15 -9.09
CA LYS A 124 0.39 17.61 -8.99
C LYS A 124 1.00 18.24 -7.75
N ILE A 125 1.14 17.48 -6.67
CA ILE A 125 1.78 17.95 -5.42
C ILE A 125 3.32 17.84 -5.51
N GLY A 126 3.82 16.93 -6.36
CA GLY A 126 5.24 16.66 -6.51
C GLY A 126 5.72 15.60 -5.51
N LEU A 127 6.29 14.51 -6.03
CA LEU A 127 6.84 13.40 -5.23
C LEU A 127 7.89 13.87 -4.21
N THR A 128 8.63 14.93 -4.52
CA THR A 128 9.74 15.48 -3.72
C THR A 128 9.35 16.61 -2.76
N SER A 129 8.07 16.99 -2.68
CA SER A 129 7.64 18.11 -1.83
C SER A 129 7.92 17.87 -0.33
N ASN A 130 7.72 16.63 0.16
CA ASN A 130 8.06 16.23 1.53
C ASN A 130 9.31 15.34 1.54
N ARG A 131 10.46 15.94 1.86
CA ARG A 131 11.74 15.21 1.98
C ARG A 131 11.74 14.20 3.12
N MET A 132 11.00 14.46 4.21
CA MET A 132 10.92 13.55 5.35
C MET A 132 10.16 12.27 4.99
N PHE A 133 9.07 12.40 4.24
CA PHE A 133 8.33 11.24 3.70
C PHE A 133 9.21 10.42 2.74
N LEU A 134 9.93 11.09 1.84
CA LEU A 134 10.84 10.40 0.91
C LEU A 134 11.95 9.66 1.66
N MET A 135 12.52 10.27 2.70
CA MET A 135 13.51 9.63 3.56
C MET A 135 12.92 8.43 4.31
N ALA A 136 11.70 8.54 4.83
CA ALA A 136 11.02 7.44 5.51
C ALA A 136 10.82 6.25 4.57
N VAL A 137 10.29 6.48 3.36
CA VAL A 137 10.10 5.42 2.35
C VAL A 137 11.44 4.84 1.90
N ALA A 138 12.46 5.66 1.67
CA ALA A 138 13.79 5.18 1.28
C ALA A 138 14.42 4.32 2.38
N PHE A 139 14.31 4.73 3.64
CA PHE A 139 14.79 3.97 4.79
C PHE A 139 14.03 2.64 4.94
N SER A 140 12.71 2.63 4.75
CA SER A 140 11.90 1.40 4.75
C SER A 140 12.35 0.44 3.64
N ILE A 141 12.57 0.92 2.42
CA ILE A 141 13.07 0.07 1.32
C ILE A 141 14.46 -0.49 1.64
N ILE A 142 15.38 0.34 2.15
CA ILE A 142 16.72 -0.13 2.57
C ILE A 142 16.60 -1.18 3.68
N GLY A 143 15.75 -0.95 4.68
CA GLY A 143 15.44 -1.90 5.75
C GLY A 143 14.92 -3.23 5.19
N GLN A 144 14.00 -3.20 4.22
CA GLN A 144 13.52 -4.41 3.56
C GLN A 144 14.65 -5.17 2.88
N MET A 145 15.50 -4.47 2.13
CA MET A 145 16.64 -5.08 1.44
C MET A 145 17.62 -5.71 2.43
N LEU A 146 17.86 -5.07 3.58
CA LEU A 146 18.67 -5.64 4.66
C LEU A 146 18.03 -6.92 5.22
N VAL A 147 16.72 -6.95 5.46
CA VAL A 147 16.04 -8.14 6.00
C VAL A 147 16.11 -9.33 5.04
N ILE A 148 16.11 -9.10 3.73
CA ILE A 148 16.15 -10.19 2.74
C ILE A 148 17.55 -10.60 2.29
N TYR A 149 18.58 -9.75 2.43
CA TYR A 149 19.96 -10.07 1.98
C TYR A 149 20.99 -10.19 3.10
N PHE A 150 20.72 -9.69 4.31
CA PHE A 150 21.69 -9.74 5.41
C PHE A 150 21.53 -11.02 6.25
N PRO A 151 22.54 -11.91 6.33
CA PRO A 151 22.38 -13.24 6.93
C PRO A 151 21.90 -13.27 8.40
N PRO A 152 22.37 -12.38 9.31
CA PRO A 152 21.85 -12.32 10.67
C PRO A 152 20.35 -12.00 10.73
N LEU A 153 19.87 -11.10 9.88
CA LEU A 153 18.44 -10.75 9.81
C LEU A 153 17.64 -11.88 9.16
N GLN A 154 18.19 -12.55 8.14
CA GLN A 154 17.53 -13.70 7.50
C GLN A 154 17.22 -14.82 8.50
N MET A 155 18.11 -15.09 9.46
CA MET A 155 17.87 -16.08 10.51
C MET A 155 16.74 -15.68 11.45
N VAL A 156 16.66 -14.41 11.85
CA VAL A 156 15.61 -13.91 12.76
C VAL A 156 14.26 -13.86 12.06
N PHE A 157 14.21 -13.34 10.83
CA PHE A 157 12.98 -13.16 10.07
C PHE A 157 12.56 -14.39 9.27
N GLN A 158 13.39 -15.45 9.27
CA GLN A 158 13.21 -16.68 8.50
C GLN A 158 13.00 -16.37 7.00
N THR A 159 13.77 -15.42 6.47
CA THR A 159 13.72 -14.98 5.08
C THR A 159 14.81 -15.63 4.23
N GLU A 160 14.62 -15.59 2.93
CA GLU A 160 15.53 -16.12 1.91
C GLU A 160 15.82 -15.04 0.87
N ALA A 161 17.01 -15.05 0.27
CA ALA A 161 17.36 -14.07 -0.74
C ALA A 161 16.49 -14.24 -2.00
N LEU A 162 15.81 -13.17 -2.41
CA LEU A 162 15.03 -13.15 -3.64
C LEU A 162 15.93 -12.83 -4.85
N SER A 163 15.55 -13.36 -6.01
CA SER A 163 16.17 -12.97 -7.27
C SER A 163 15.78 -11.55 -7.65
N ALA A 164 16.64 -10.88 -8.41
CA ALA A 164 16.32 -9.56 -8.96
C ALA A 164 15.06 -9.59 -9.84
N TYR A 165 14.79 -10.72 -10.50
CA TYR A 165 13.57 -10.93 -11.28
C TYR A 165 12.32 -10.90 -10.41
N ASP A 166 12.35 -11.56 -9.25
CA ASP A 166 11.24 -11.60 -8.30
C ASP A 166 10.96 -10.20 -7.75
N ILE A 167 12.01 -9.45 -7.39
CA ILE A 167 11.88 -8.07 -6.94
C ILE A 167 11.25 -7.19 -8.02
N LEU A 168 11.71 -7.30 -9.27
CA LEU A 168 11.16 -6.51 -10.37
C LEU A 168 9.69 -6.85 -10.63
N PHE A 169 9.34 -8.13 -10.59
CA PHE A 169 7.96 -8.60 -10.69
C PHE A 169 7.09 -8.04 -9.55
N LEU A 170 7.57 -8.11 -8.30
CA LEU A 170 6.87 -7.57 -7.13
C LEU A 170 6.68 -6.07 -7.23
N ILE A 171 7.70 -5.31 -7.64
CA ILE A 171 7.59 -3.85 -7.85
C ILE A 171 6.56 -3.55 -8.94
N SER A 172 6.62 -4.27 -10.07
CA SER A 172 5.66 -4.10 -11.16
C SER A 172 4.22 -4.37 -10.68
N LEU A 173 4.00 -5.45 -9.94
CA LEU A 173 2.68 -5.78 -9.43
C LEU A 173 2.21 -4.77 -8.38
N THR A 174 3.06 -4.41 -7.42
CA THR A 174 2.68 -3.54 -6.30
C THR A 174 2.44 -2.10 -6.74
N SER A 175 3.11 -1.66 -7.82
CA SER A 175 2.81 -0.37 -8.48
C SER A 175 1.39 -0.28 -9.03
N SER A 176 0.72 -1.41 -9.31
CA SER A 176 -0.67 -1.41 -9.80
C SER A 176 -1.66 -0.80 -8.79
N VAL A 177 -1.44 -0.96 -7.49
CA VAL A 177 -2.27 -0.34 -6.44
C VAL A 177 -2.20 1.18 -6.53
N PHE A 178 -1.01 1.72 -6.78
CA PHE A 178 -0.82 3.15 -6.99
C PHE A 178 -1.57 3.64 -8.24
N ILE A 179 -1.47 2.90 -9.36
CA ILE A 179 -2.17 3.24 -10.60
C ILE A 179 -3.69 3.24 -10.40
N VAL A 180 -4.25 2.19 -9.77
CA VAL A 180 -5.70 2.10 -9.52
C VAL A 180 -6.16 3.23 -8.60
N SER A 181 -5.38 3.54 -7.56
CA SER A 181 -5.68 4.66 -6.65
C SER A 181 -5.71 6.00 -7.38
N GLU A 182 -4.78 6.24 -8.32
CA GLU A 182 -4.72 7.48 -9.09
C GLU A 182 -5.86 7.58 -10.13
N ILE A 183 -6.19 6.46 -10.81
CA ILE A 183 -7.34 6.37 -11.71
C ILE A 183 -8.63 6.67 -10.95
N LYS A 184 -8.80 6.09 -9.77
CA LYS A 184 -9.97 6.34 -8.92
C LYS A 184 -10.11 7.82 -8.55
N LYS A 185 -9.03 8.46 -8.07
CA LYS A 185 -9.03 9.91 -7.78
C LYS A 185 -9.35 10.74 -9.01
N TRP A 186 -8.93 10.29 -10.19
CA TRP A 186 -9.28 10.95 -11.45
C TRP A 186 -10.78 10.83 -11.77
N PHE A 187 -11.40 9.67 -11.53
CA PHE A 187 -12.85 9.49 -11.67
C PHE A 187 -13.65 10.33 -10.67
N GLU A 188 -13.28 10.34 -9.39
CA GLU A 188 -13.95 11.14 -8.35
C GLU A 188 -13.95 12.63 -8.72
N ARG A 189 -12.79 13.17 -9.14
CA ARG A 189 -12.68 14.56 -9.62
C ARG A 189 -13.52 14.83 -10.85
N SER A 190 -13.61 13.88 -11.77
CA SER A 190 -14.40 14.03 -13.00
C SER A 190 -15.91 14.05 -12.70
N MET A 191 -16.35 13.23 -11.73
CA MET A 191 -17.72 13.20 -11.23
C MET A 191 -18.09 14.49 -10.48
N GLU A 192 -17.24 14.97 -9.57
CA GLU A 192 -17.48 16.24 -8.85
C GLU A 192 -17.57 17.44 -9.78
N ARG A 193 -16.70 17.52 -10.80
CA ARG A 193 -16.77 18.57 -11.83
C ARG A 193 -18.08 18.53 -12.62
N LYS A 194 -18.56 17.34 -12.97
CA LYS A 194 -19.84 17.16 -13.67
C LYS A 194 -21.01 17.59 -12.77
N MET A 195 -21.01 17.20 -11.50
CA MET A 195 -22.08 17.52 -10.56
C MET A 195 -22.14 19.02 -10.21
N HIS A 196 -20.98 19.68 -10.05
CA HIS A 196 -20.92 21.13 -9.89
C HIS A 196 -21.38 21.89 -11.14
N LYS A 197 -21.08 21.40 -12.34
CA LYS A 197 -21.57 22.00 -13.59
C LYS A 197 -23.09 21.88 -13.70
N THR A 198 -23.66 20.72 -13.42
CA THR A 198 -25.13 20.51 -13.43
C THR A 198 -25.86 21.35 -12.37
N ARG A 199 -25.29 21.50 -11.16
CA ARG A 199 -25.90 22.33 -10.12
C ARG A 199 -25.85 23.82 -10.46
N SER A 200 -24.74 24.27 -11.05
CA SER A 200 -24.64 25.63 -11.59
C SER A 200 -25.70 25.89 -12.66
N GLU A 201 -25.95 24.96 -13.58
CA GLU A 201 -26.97 25.14 -14.64
C GLU A 201 -28.40 25.19 -14.07
N LEU A 202 -28.68 24.49 -12.97
CA LEU A 202 -29.99 24.52 -12.29
C LEU A 202 -30.23 25.78 -11.46
N ASP A 203 -29.18 26.43 -10.94
CA ASP A 203 -29.30 27.69 -10.19
C ASP A 203 -29.53 28.92 -11.11
N TYR A 204 -29.45 28.74 -12.44
CA TYR A 204 -29.71 29.76 -13.47
C TYR A 204 -31.11 29.65 -14.13
N VAL A 205 -31.97 28.74 -13.69
CA VAL A 205 -33.36 28.55 -14.16
C VAL A 205 -34.33 28.85 -13.03
#